data_AF-A0A7W1K748-F1
#
_entry.id   AF-A0A7W1K748-F1
#
_cell.length_a   1.000
_cell.length_b   1.000
_cell.length_c   1.000
_cell.angle_alpha   90.00
_cell.angle_beta   90.00
_cell.angle_gamma   90.00
#
_symmetry.space_group_name_H-M   'P 1'
#
loop_
_entity.id
_entity.type
_entity.pdbx_description
1 polymer ?
#
loop_
_entity_poly.entity_id
_entity_poly.type
_entity_poly.pdbx_seq_one_letter_code
_entity_poly.pdbx_strand_id
1 'polypeptide(L)' 'VAARYEDKPAGECLRFGVACGAESVQRLGAGLVDPQKVERLLAQTDVQRIAAPAEVS' A
#
# COMPACT_ATOMS: atom_id res chain seq x y z
N VAL A 1 -7.87 3.93 -0.48
CA VAL A 1 -8.92 4.78 -1.07
C VAL A 1 -8.43 6.22 -1.28
N ALA A 2 -7.70 6.83 -0.34
CA ALA A 2 -7.12 8.17 -0.49
C ALA A 2 -6.44 8.43 -1.86
N ALA A 3 -5.48 7.58 -2.27
CA ALA A 3 -4.80 7.71 -3.56
C ALA A 3 -5.74 7.63 -4.80
N ARG A 4 -6.93 7.05 -4.69
CA ARG A 4 -7.92 7.04 -5.79
C ARG A 4 -8.62 8.39 -5.96
N TYR A 5 -8.74 9.18 -4.90
CA TYR A 5 -9.28 10.55 -4.98
C TYR A 5 -8.29 11.53 -5.62
N GLU A 6 -7.03 11.13 -5.76
CA GLU A 6 -5.97 11.87 -6.46
C GLU A 6 -5.79 11.41 -7.92
N ASP A 7 -6.71 10.59 -8.44
CA ASP A 7 -6.68 10.02 -9.80
C ASP A 7 -5.37 9.29 -10.15
N LYS A 8 -4.72 8.71 -9.15
CA LYS A 8 -3.44 8.02 -9.31
C LYS A 8 -3.61 6.67 -10.02
N PRO A 9 -2.59 6.21 -10.78
CA PRO A 9 -2.59 4.87 -11.36
C PRO A 9 -2.83 3.77 -10.33
N ALA A 10 -3.48 2.68 -10.74
CA ALA A 10 -3.82 1.58 -9.84
C ALA A 10 -2.59 1.00 -9.09
N GLY A 11 -1.43 0.95 -9.75
CA GLY A 11 -0.17 0.53 -9.12
C GLY A 11 0.25 1.46 -7.97
N GLU A 12 0.15 2.77 -8.15
CA GLU A 12 0.45 3.74 -7.07
C GLU A 12 -0.54 3.62 -5.91
N CYS A 13 -1.83 3.45 -6.21
CA CYS A 13 -2.84 3.23 -5.18
C CYS A 13 -2.54 1.98 -4.33
N LEU A 14 -2.08 0.90 -4.96
CA LEU A 14 -1.69 -0.34 -4.28
C LEU A 14 -0.44 -0.12 -3.43
N ARG A 15 0.62 0.45 -3.99
CA ARG A 15 1.87 0.73 -3.26
C ARG A 15 1.60 1.59 -2.02
N PHE A 16 0.82 2.65 -2.17
CA PHE A 16 0.46 3.53 -1.06
C PHE A 16 -0.36 2.80 0.01
N GLY A 17 -1.37 2.01 -0.39
CA GLY A 17 -2.17 1.23 0.56
C GLY A 17 -1.33 0.20 1.34
N VAL A 18 -0.40 -0.48 0.65
CA VAL A 18 0.54 -1.43 1.27
C VAL A 18 1.47 -0.74 2.25
N ALA A 19 2.05 0.41 1.88
CA ALA A 19 2.93 1.19 2.75
C ALA A 19 2.20 1.65 4.04
N CYS A 20 0.96 2.14 3.93
CA CYS A 20 0.13 2.49 5.08
C CYS A 20 -0.16 1.28 5.99
N GLY A 21 -0.49 0.13 5.39
CA GLY A 21 -0.73 -1.10 6.16
C GLY A 21 0.53 -1.58 6.88
N ALA A 22 1.68 -1.53 6.20
CA ALA A 22 2.97 -1.91 6.76
C ALA A 22 3.41 -0.99 7.91
N GLU A 23 3.12 0.31 7.86
CA GLU A 23 3.40 1.23 8.97
C GLU A 23 2.46 0.97 10.15
N SER A 24 1.17 0.74 9.88
CA SER A 24 0.15 0.54 10.92
C SER A 24 0.42 -0.67 11.82
N VAL A 25 1.13 -1.71 11.34
CA VAL A 25 1.47 -2.88 12.16
C VAL A 25 2.74 -2.70 13.00
N GLN A 26 3.54 -1.67 12.72
CA GLN A 26 4.78 -1.36 13.45
C GLN A 26 4.52 -0.51 14.70
N ARG A 27 3.27 -0.07 14.91
CA ARG A 27 2.86 0.76 16.03
C ARG A 27 1.73 0.10 16.81
N LEU A 28 1.76 0.25 18.13
CA LEU A 28 0.61 -0.04 18.99
C LEU A 28 -0.39 1.12 18.91
N GLY A 29 -1.62 0.83 18.48
CA GLY A 29 -2.71 1.80 18.36
C GLY A 29 -3.30 1.84 16.94
N ALA A 30 -4.57 1.47 16.82
CA ALA A 30 -5.26 1.41 15.53
C ALA A 30 -5.60 2.81 14.99
N GLY A 31 -5.61 2.94 13.66
CA GLY A 31 -6.16 4.12 12.98
C GLY A 31 -5.24 5.33 12.88
N LEU A 32 -3.97 5.21 13.28
CA LEU A 32 -2.98 6.27 13.14
C LEU A 32 -1.82 5.79 12.30
N VAL A 33 -1.39 6.61 11.34
CA VAL A 33 -0.17 6.39 10.56
C VAL A 33 0.75 7.60 10.58
N ASP A 34 2.06 7.37 10.54
CA ASP A 34 3.08 8.41 10.38
C ASP A 34 3.40 8.64 8.88
N PRO A 35 3.04 9.81 8.30
CA PRO A 35 3.27 10.09 6.89
C PRO A 35 4.73 9.94 6.45
N GLN A 36 5.70 10.33 7.29
CA GLN A 36 7.12 10.25 6.94
C GLN A 36 7.61 8.81 6.87
N LYS A 37 7.07 7.93 7.72
CA LYS A 37 7.39 6.50 7.68
C LYS A 37 6.71 5.83 6.49
N VAL A 38 5.47 6.21 6.18
CA VAL A 38 4.76 5.74 4.99
C VAL A 38 5.55 6.09 3.72
N GLU A 39 6.07 7.31 3.59
CA GLU A 39 6.92 7.70 2.44
C GLU A 39 8.18 6.82 2.31
N ARG A 40 8.85 6.52 3.43
CA ARG A 40 10.03 5.63 3.44
C ARG A 40 9.69 4.20 3.01
N LEU A 41 8.54 3.68 3.44
CA LEU A 41 8.04 2.36 3.04
C LEU A 41 7.58 2.34 1.59
N LEU A 42 6.97 3.42 1.12
CA LEU A 42 6.53 3.57 -0.27
C LEU A 42 7.71 3.48 -1.25
N ALA A 43 8.85 4.09 -0.91
CA ALA A 43 10.10 4.00 -1.69
C ALA A 43 10.63 2.56 -1.82
N GLN A 44 10.29 1.68 -0.86
CA GLN A 44 10.71 0.27 -0.82
C GLN A 44 9.61 -0.70 -1.32
N THR A 45 8.42 -0.18 -1.60
CA THR A 45 7.28 -1.00 -2.03
C THR A 45 7.24 -1.04 -3.55
N ASP A 46 7.22 -2.24 -4.13
CA ASP A 46 7.06 -2.45 -5.58
C ASP A 46 5.75 -3.17 -5.91
N VAL A 47 5.27 -3.03 -7.14
CA VAL A 47 4.07 -3.71 -7.63
C VAL A 47 4.39 -4.43 -8.93
N GLN A 48 4.11 -5.73 -8.93
CA GLN A 48 4.31 -6.58 -10.09
C GLN A 48 2.98 -7.17 -10.54
N ARG A 49 2.78 -7.21 -11.87
CA ARG A 49 1.64 -7.91 -12.45
C ARG A 49 1.94 -9.39 -12.49
N ILE A 50 1.07 -10.19 -11.89
CA ILE A 50 1.19 -11.65 -11.88
C ILE A 50 0.33 -12.21 -13.02
N ALA A 51 0.92 -13.07 -13.85
CA ALA A 51 0.19 -13.86 -14.84
C ALA A 51 -0.05 -15.26 -14.27
N ALA A 52 -1.02 -15.38 -13.36
CA ALA A 52 -1.45 -16.66 -12.81
C ALA A 52 -2.90 -16.93 -13.23
N PRO A 53 -3.25 -18.15 -13.65
CA PRO A 53 -4.65 -18.55 -13.79
C PRO A 53 -5.31 -18.48 -12.41
N ALA A 54 -6.54 -17.97 -12.36
CA ALA A 54 -7.33 -17.97 -11.14
C ALA A 54 -7.84 -19.39 -10.89
N GLU A 55 -7.05 -20.21 -10.21
CA GLU A 55 -7.49 -21.52 -9.73
C GLU A 55 -8.17 -21.36 -8.37
N VAL A 56 -9.38 -21.91 -8.24
CA VAL A 56 -10.12 -22.04 -6.98
C VAL A 56 -10.22 -23.53 -6.70
N SER A 57 -9.66 -23.99 -5.57
CA SER A 57 -9.82 -25.36 -5.08
C SER A 57 -11.00 -25.49 -4.12
#